data_AF-A0A2I2GMJ0-F1
#
_entry.id   AF-A0A2I2GMJ0-F1
#
_cell.length_a   1.000
_cell.length_b   1.000
_cell.length_c   1.000
_cell.angle_alpha   90.00
_cell.angle_beta   90.00
_cell.angle_gamma   90.00
#
_symmetry.space_group_name_H-M   'P 1'
#
loop_
_entity.id
_entity.type
_entity.pdbx_description
1 polymer ?
#
loop_
_entity_poly.entity_id
_entity_poly.type
_entity_poly.pdbx_seq_one_letter_code
_entity_poly.pdbx_strand_id
1 'polypeptide(L)'
;MQIRYFAADETQPYLNASVDDQFHFNILTKSDLEALGDIDVQSRERQKIFDHQSGSTYVVGDVVKLRIFRDGDIRSHDRDFYVLLSDHDHLESGLHAILTPFCFPSENEYSNGDQVAVIRVKPPTEEEKKKQEENEKRRREAAEERDRKRREQEKAQNQPTR
;
A
#
# COMPACT_ATOMS: atom_id res chain seq x y z
N MET A 1 6.89 -8.85 -2.57
CA MET A 1 6.39 -7.54 -3.06
C MET A 1 7.22 -6.44 -2.41
N GLN A 2 7.36 -5.27 -3.04
CA GLN A 2 7.99 -4.10 -2.40
C GLN A 2 6.94 -3.03 -2.11
N ILE A 3 6.93 -2.51 -0.89
CA ILE A 3 6.15 -1.34 -0.48
C ILE A 3 7.13 -0.26 0.00
N ARG A 4 6.69 0.99 0.01
CA ARG A 4 7.45 2.08 0.60
C ARG A 4 6.70 2.64 1.80
N TYR A 5 7.42 3.22 2.75
CA TYR A 5 6.83 3.96 3.86
C TYR A 5 7.43 5.36 3.97
N PHE A 6 6.70 6.29 4.58
CA PHE A 6 7.22 7.60 4.92
C PHE A 6 7.97 7.53 6.25
N ALA A 7 9.28 7.73 6.20
CA ALA A 7 10.11 7.85 7.38
C ALA A 7 10.04 9.27 7.97
N ALA A 8 10.47 9.42 9.23
CA ALA A 8 10.46 10.69 9.95
C ALA A 8 11.39 11.75 9.31
N ASP A 9 12.44 11.31 8.61
CA ASP A 9 13.39 12.15 7.87
C ASP A 9 12.90 12.48 6.45
N GLU A 10 11.60 12.29 6.18
CA GLU A 10 10.94 12.49 4.88
C GLU A 10 11.46 11.56 3.76
N THR A 11 12.30 10.57 4.08
CA THR A 11 12.71 9.56 3.11
C THR A 11 11.60 8.54 2.84
N GLN A 12 11.75 7.82 1.73
CA GLN A 12 10.80 6.79 1.28
C GLN A 12 11.47 5.44 1.05
N PRO A 13 12.03 4.82 2.10
CA PRO A 13 12.68 3.51 2.03
C PRO A 13 11.71 2.39 1.66
N TYR A 14 12.28 1.30 1.15
CA TYR A 14 11.54 0.11 0.72
C TYR A 14 11.45 -0.94 1.83
N LEU A 15 10.29 -1.59 1.91
CA LEU A 15 10.07 -2.80 2.69
C LEU A 15 9.70 -3.94 1.75
N ASN A 16 10.40 -5.06 1.90
CA ASN A 16 10.02 -6.31 1.27
C ASN A 16 8.86 -6.89 2.07
N ALA A 17 7.73 -7.06 1.41
CA ALA A 17 6.51 -7.54 2.02
C ALA A 17 5.99 -8.79 1.31
N SER A 18 5.48 -9.73 2.08
CA SER A 18 4.62 -10.82 1.61
C SER A 18 3.17 -10.46 1.86
N VAL A 19 2.26 -11.05 1.06
CA VAL A 19 0.83 -10.98 1.33
C VAL A 19 0.39 -12.37 1.76
N ASP A 20 -0.37 -12.42 2.84
CA ASP A 20 -0.86 -13.68 3.40
C ASP A 20 -2.33 -13.50 3.79
N ASP A 21 -3.18 -14.37 3.24
CA ASP A 21 -4.64 -14.29 3.34
C ASP A 21 -5.19 -14.78 4.68
N GLN A 22 -4.36 -15.46 5.48
CA GLN A 22 -4.74 -15.95 6.80
C GLN A 22 -4.68 -14.84 7.86
N PHE A 23 -3.87 -13.81 7.62
CA PHE A 23 -3.75 -12.70 8.55
C PHE A 23 -4.84 -11.64 8.35
N HIS A 24 -5.45 -11.24 9.46
CA HIS A 24 -6.42 -10.13 9.53
C HIS A 24 -5.78 -8.79 9.92
N PHE A 25 -4.46 -8.78 10.13
CA PHE A 25 -3.70 -7.60 10.53
C PHE A 25 -2.32 -7.62 9.88
N ASN A 26 -1.71 -6.45 9.68
CA ASN A 26 -0.35 -6.39 9.16
C ASN A 26 0.66 -6.68 10.27
N ILE A 27 1.75 -7.33 9.92
CA ILE A 27 2.85 -7.66 10.83
C ILE A 27 4.12 -7.02 10.32
N LEU A 28 4.88 -6.41 11.23
CA LEU A 28 6.24 -5.95 11.00
C LEU A 28 7.20 -6.86 11.75
N THR A 29 8.29 -7.28 11.09
CA THR A 29 9.33 -8.07 11.75
C THR A 29 10.21 -7.20 12.64
N LYS A 30 10.89 -7.79 13.64
CA LYS A 30 11.78 -7.03 14.54
C LYS A 30 12.95 -6.38 13.83
N SER A 31 13.53 -7.09 12.87
CA SER A 31 14.68 -6.66 12.06
C SER A 31 14.46 -5.25 11.48
N ASP A 32 13.23 -4.95 11.08
CA ASP A 32 12.89 -3.68 10.48
C ASP A 32 12.44 -2.63 11.48
N LEU A 33 11.93 -2.99 12.67
CA LEU A 33 11.62 -1.99 13.69
C LEU A 33 12.85 -1.12 14.02
N GLU A 34 14.03 -1.72 14.03
CA GLU A 34 15.29 -0.99 14.21
C GLU A 34 15.64 -0.12 12.99
N ALA A 35 15.34 -0.60 11.78
CA ALA A 35 15.58 0.13 10.53
C ALA A 35 14.61 1.30 10.30
N LEU A 36 13.45 1.26 10.95
CA LEU A 36 12.42 2.30 10.88
C LEU A 36 12.84 3.62 11.58
N GLY A 37 13.85 3.59 12.46
CA GLY A 37 14.34 4.78 13.17
C GLY A 37 13.35 5.30 14.22
N ASP A 38 13.22 6.63 14.33
CA ASP A 38 12.31 7.30 15.28
C ASP A 38 10.83 7.20 14.85
N ILE A 39 10.26 6.00 14.95
CA ILE A 39 8.82 5.80 14.76
C ILE A 39 8.13 5.64 16.11
N ASP A 40 6.97 6.29 16.24
CA ASP A 40 6.11 6.18 17.42
C ASP A 40 5.56 4.75 17.52
N VAL A 41 6.15 3.97 18.43
CA VAL A 41 5.70 2.63 18.77
C VAL A 41 4.66 2.74 19.88
N GLN A 42 3.41 2.41 19.55
CA GLN A 42 2.34 2.37 20.53
C GLN A 42 2.41 1.04 21.28
N SER A 43 3.08 1.08 22.44
CA SER A 43 3.16 -0.04 23.37
C SER A 43 1.76 -0.53 23.71
N ARG A 44 1.49 -1.82 23.47
CA ARG A 44 0.21 -2.44 23.88
C ARG A 44 0.44 -3.39 25.03
N GLU A 45 -0.38 -3.27 26.07
CA GLU A 45 -0.29 -4.13 27.26
C GLU A 45 -0.60 -5.62 26.98
N ARG A 46 -1.23 -5.94 25.84
CA ARG A 46 -1.64 -7.32 25.51
C ARG A 46 -1.03 -7.79 24.19
N GLN A 47 -0.35 -8.93 24.28
CA GLN A 47 0.11 -9.68 23.12
C GLN A 47 -1.07 -10.37 22.42
N LYS A 48 -0.94 -10.57 21.12
CA LYS A 48 -1.83 -11.39 20.30
C LYS A 48 -1.05 -12.58 19.79
N ILE A 49 -1.68 -13.74 19.84
CA ILE A 49 -1.14 -15.00 19.32
C ILE A 49 -1.99 -15.40 18.12
N PHE A 50 -1.34 -15.80 17.04
CA PHE A 50 -1.98 -16.23 15.81
C PHE A 50 -1.35 -17.54 15.34
N ASP A 51 -2.18 -18.59 15.24
CA ASP A 51 -1.77 -19.89 14.73
C ASP A 51 -2.04 -19.95 13.22
N HIS A 52 -0.98 -20.07 12.45
CA HIS A 52 -1.02 -20.14 10.99
C HIS A 52 -1.17 -21.59 10.52
N GLN A 53 -1.84 -21.81 9.39
CA GLN A 53 -2.12 -23.17 8.90
C GLN A 53 -0.85 -23.95 8.50
N SER A 54 0.28 -23.27 8.30
CA SER A 54 1.58 -23.93 8.13
C SER A 54 2.07 -24.66 9.40
N GLY A 55 1.38 -24.50 10.53
CA GLY A 55 1.81 -24.99 11.84
C GLY A 55 2.70 -24.01 12.60
N SER A 56 2.90 -22.80 12.07
CA SER A 56 3.68 -21.74 12.72
C SER A 56 2.80 -20.89 13.63
N THR A 57 3.29 -20.54 14.82
CA THR A 57 2.59 -19.62 15.74
C THR A 57 3.30 -18.28 15.76
N TYR A 58 2.57 -17.21 15.47
CA TYR A 58 3.03 -15.83 15.46
C TYR A 58 2.57 -15.11 16.73
N VAL A 59 3.52 -14.55 17.47
CA VAL A 59 3.23 -13.74 18.65
C VAL A 59 3.56 -12.29 18.33
N VAL A 60 2.56 -11.41 18.42
CA VAL A 60 2.70 -9.98 18.12
C VAL A 60 2.26 -9.15 19.31
N GLY A 61 2.76 -7.92 19.44
CA GLY A 61 2.47 -7.07 20.60
C GLY A 61 2.21 -5.62 20.20
N ASP A 62 3.27 -4.84 20.21
CA ASP A 62 3.25 -3.41 19.97
C ASP A 62 2.67 -3.08 18.60
N VAL A 63 2.15 -1.86 18.47
CA VAL A 63 1.55 -1.40 17.22
C VAL A 63 2.29 -0.18 16.73
N VAL A 64 2.67 -0.21 15.46
CA VAL A 64 3.29 0.91 14.75
C VAL A 64 2.33 1.38 13.66
N LYS A 65 2.16 2.70 13.55
CA LYS A 65 1.40 3.30 12.44
C LYS A 65 2.36 3.73 11.35
N LEU A 66 2.26 3.09 10.19
CA LEU A 66 3.06 3.44 9.02
C LEU A 66 2.17 4.02 7.93
N ARG A 67 2.61 5.13 7.35
CA ARG A 67 2.07 5.62 6.08
C ARG A 67 2.80 4.90 4.96
N ILE A 68 2.10 3.99 4.28
CA ILE A 68 2.67 3.14 3.24
C ILE A 68 2.08 3.42 1.87
N PHE A 69 2.79 3.05 0.82
CA PHE A 69 2.29 3.07 -0.56
C PHE A 69 2.91 1.94 -1.37
N ARG A 70 2.18 1.42 -2.36
CA ARG A 70 2.73 0.46 -3.31
C ARG A 70 3.68 1.18 -4.25
N ASP A 71 4.72 0.48 -4.68
CA ASP A 71 5.60 1.01 -5.71
C ASP A 71 4.79 1.29 -7.00
N GLY A 72 4.93 2.50 -7.54
CA GLY A 72 4.15 2.98 -8.69
C GLY A 72 2.74 3.49 -8.36
N ASP A 73 2.30 3.41 -7.10
CA ASP A 73 1.05 4.03 -6.65
C ASP A 73 1.31 5.48 -6.20
N ILE A 74 0.33 6.34 -6.45
CA ILE A 74 0.36 7.77 -6.07
C ILE A 74 -0.28 7.94 -4.69
N ARG A 75 -1.10 6.98 -4.25
CA ARG A 75 -1.83 7.07 -2.99
C ARG A 75 -1.08 6.37 -1.88
N SER A 76 -0.96 7.07 -0.76
CA SER A 76 -0.48 6.51 0.50
C SER A 76 -1.64 6.19 1.43
N HIS A 77 -1.44 5.18 2.28
CA HIS A 77 -2.41 4.71 3.25
C HIS A 77 -1.75 4.60 4.62
N ASP A 78 -2.41 5.16 5.64
CA ASP A 78 -2.01 4.95 7.02
C ASP A 78 -2.52 3.56 7.47
N ARG A 79 -1.61 2.75 7.98
CA ARG A 79 -1.87 1.36 8.36
C ARG A 79 -1.23 1.01 9.69
N ASP A 80 -1.96 0.24 10.47
CA ASP A 80 -1.48 -0.35 11.69
C ASP A 80 -0.69 -1.63 11.38
N PHE A 81 0.49 -1.73 11.96
CA PHE A 81 1.37 -2.89 11.91
C PHE A 81 1.61 -3.39 13.33
N TYR A 82 1.33 -4.67 13.56
CA TYR A 82 1.71 -5.32 14.80
C TYR A 82 3.16 -5.77 14.72
N VAL A 83 3.93 -5.47 15.76
CA VAL A 83 5.34 -5.87 15.86
C VAL A 83 5.41 -7.32 16.29
N LEU A 84 6.13 -8.13 15.51
CA LEU A 84 6.43 -9.50 15.83
C LEU A 84 7.36 -9.58 17.05
N LEU A 85 7.01 -10.40 18.04
CA LEU A 85 7.75 -10.53 19.29
C LEU A 85 8.75 -11.69 19.29
N SER A 86 8.65 -12.60 18.33
CA SER A 86 9.53 -13.77 18.20
C SER A 86 10.18 -13.78 16.83
N ASP A 87 11.49 -13.97 16.80
CA ASP A 87 12.18 -14.23 15.54
C ASP A 87 11.83 -15.65 15.10
N HIS A 88 11.48 -15.78 13.84
CA HIS A 88 10.99 -17.02 13.26
C HIS A 88 11.92 -17.44 12.13
N ASP A 89 12.60 -18.57 12.31
CA ASP A 89 13.54 -19.13 11.34
C ASP A 89 12.88 -19.48 9.99
N HIS A 90 11.55 -19.59 9.96
CA HIS A 90 10.77 -19.85 8.75
C HIS A 90 10.41 -18.60 7.96
N LEU A 91 10.70 -17.40 8.46
CA LEU A 91 10.52 -16.18 7.68
C LEU A 91 11.63 -16.10 6.62
N GLU A 92 11.25 -15.76 5.39
CA GLU A 92 12.22 -15.57 4.32
C GLU A 92 13.25 -14.50 4.70
N SER A 93 14.52 -14.77 4.42
CA SER A 93 15.59 -13.81 4.66
C SER A 93 15.30 -12.50 3.90
N GLY A 94 15.25 -11.39 4.63
CA GLY A 94 14.93 -10.08 4.07
C GLY A 94 13.44 -9.84 3.82
N LEU A 95 12.56 -10.63 4.43
CA LEU A 95 11.14 -10.30 4.56
C LEU A 95 10.95 -9.33 5.72
N HIS A 96 10.39 -8.16 5.42
CA HIS A 96 10.27 -7.07 6.37
C HIS A 96 8.88 -6.97 7.00
N ALA A 97 7.84 -7.27 6.21
CA ALA A 97 6.46 -7.20 6.65
C ALA A 97 5.59 -8.30 6.04
N ILE A 98 4.56 -8.71 6.76
CA ILE A 98 3.48 -9.57 6.27
C ILE A 98 2.23 -8.71 6.21
N LEU A 99 1.62 -8.59 5.03
CA LEU A 99 0.44 -7.78 4.81
C LEU A 99 -0.80 -8.66 4.71
N THR A 100 -1.88 -8.16 5.29
CA THR A 100 -3.22 -8.70 5.01
C THR A 100 -3.64 -8.35 3.58
N PRO A 101 -4.52 -9.14 2.92
CA PRO A 101 -4.98 -8.82 1.56
C PRO A 101 -5.66 -7.46 1.46
N PHE A 102 -6.26 -7.00 2.57
CA PHE A 102 -6.96 -5.71 2.68
C PHE A 102 -6.03 -4.53 2.99
N CYS A 103 -4.71 -4.74 3.03
CA CYS A 103 -3.75 -3.68 3.35
C CYS A 103 -3.85 -2.52 2.34
N PHE A 104 -4.09 -2.83 1.07
CA PHE A 104 -4.38 -1.85 0.03
C PHE A 104 -5.78 -2.11 -0.51
N PRO A 105 -6.79 -1.33 -0.10
CA PRO A 105 -8.15 -1.47 -0.61
C PRO A 105 -8.14 -1.21 -2.11
N SER A 106 -8.88 -2.04 -2.84
CA SER A 106 -9.03 -1.88 -4.29
C SER A 106 -9.86 -0.61 -4.60
N GLU A 107 -9.64 0.02 -5.76
CA GLU A 107 -10.37 1.24 -6.16
C GLU A 107 -11.92 1.06 -6.13
N ASN A 108 -12.41 -0.18 -6.20
CA ASN A 108 -13.84 -0.52 -6.17
C ASN A 108 -14.45 -0.64 -4.75
N GLU A 109 -13.62 -0.79 -3.71
CA GLU A 109 -14.07 -0.88 -2.32
C GLU A 109 -14.35 0.48 -1.68
N TYR A 110 -14.01 1.57 -2.39
CA TYR A 110 -14.32 2.94 -1.99
C TYR A 110 -15.79 3.34 -2.19
N SER A 111 -16.68 2.40 -2.55
CA SER A 111 -18.08 2.70 -2.82
C SER A 111 -18.94 2.92 -1.59
N ASN A 112 -18.47 2.63 -0.36
CA ASN A 112 -19.21 2.97 0.85
C ASN A 112 -18.28 3.33 2.01
N GLY A 113 -18.23 4.62 2.35
CA GLY A 113 -18.35 4.98 3.77
C GLY A 113 -17.28 5.85 4.39
N ASP A 114 -16.03 5.87 3.92
CA ASP A 114 -15.00 6.72 4.56
C ASP A 114 -14.14 7.45 3.53
N GLN A 115 -14.55 8.68 3.21
CA GLN A 115 -13.64 9.67 2.65
C GLN A 115 -12.61 10.01 3.74
N VAL A 116 -11.45 9.34 3.71
CA VAL A 116 -10.27 9.84 4.41
C VAL A 116 -9.93 11.18 3.77
N ALA A 117 -10.32 12.25 4.46
CA ALA A 117 -10.04 13.61 4.04
C ALA A 117 -8.55 13.73 3.78
N VAL A 118 -8.20 14.10 2.54
CA VAL A 118 -6.85 14.57 2.23
C VAL A 118 -6.68 15.86 3.02
N ILE A 119 -6.11 15.79 4.22
CA ILE A 119 -5.68 16.97 4.96
C ILE A 119 -4.45 17.50 4.21
N ARG A 120 -4.68 18.31 3.17
CA ARG A 120 -3.62 19.08 2.51
C ARG A 120 -3.22 20.18 3.49
N VAL A 121 -2.02 20.06 4.04
CA VAL A 121 -1.47 20.94 5.09
C VAL A 121 -1.32 22.40 4.61
N LYS A 122 -1.41 22.66 3.29
CA LYS A 122 -1.45 24.02 2.71
C LYS A 122 -2.38 24.08 1.49
N PRO A 123 -3.10 25.19 1.28
CA PRO A 123 -3.88 25.39 0.06
C PRO A 123 -2.95 25.40 -1.16
N PRO A 124 -3.30 24.73 -2.27
CA PRO A 124 -2.47 24.65 -3.46
C PRO A 124 -2.28 26.03 -4.07
N THR A 125 -1.04 26.31 -4.47
CA THR A 125 -0.67 27.52 -5.20
C THR A 125 -1.35 27.56 -6.58
N GLU A 126 -1.49 28.74 -7.18
CA GLU A 126 -2.06 28.90 -8.52
C GLU A 126 -1.31 28.09 -9.59
N GLU A 127 -0.01 27.87 -9.40
CA GLU A 127 0.82 27.07 -10.29
C GLU A 127 0.51 25.56 -10.15
N GLU A 128 0.29 25.07 -8.93
CA GLU A 128 -0.09 23.69 -8.67
C GLU A 128 -1.51 23.39 -9.17
N LYS A 129 -2.45 24.33 -9.04
CA LYS A 129 -3.79 24.20 -9.61
C LYS A 129 -3.74 24.06 -11.13
N LYS A 130 -2.97 24.92 -11.81
CA LYS A 130 -2.78 24.84 -13.26
C LYS A 130 -2.16 23.52 -13.68
N LYS A 131 -1.15 23.05 -12.95
CA LYS A 131 -0.50 21.76 -13.22
C LYS A 131 -1.46 20.59 -13.00
N GLN A 132 -2.37 20.69 -12.04
CA GLN A 132 -3.41 19.69 -11.78
C GLN A 132 -4.44 19.65 -12.92
N GLU A 133 -4.95 20.81 -13.35
CA GLU A 133 -5.85 20.92 -14.51
C GLU A 133 -5.21 20.40 -15.80
N GLU A 134 -3.96 20.75 -16.05
CA GLU A 134 -3.24 20.32 -17.25
C GLU A 134 -3.02 18.80 -17.25
N ASN A 135 -2.68 18.23 -16.09
CA ASN A 135 -2.48 16.80 -15.96
C ASN A 135 -3.80 16.01 -16.07
N GLU A 136 -4.90 16.55 -15.54
CA GLU A 136 -6.23 15.96 -15.68
C GLU A 136 -6.70 15.98 -17.15
N LYS A 137 -6.46 17.11 -17.85
CA LYS A 137 -6.74 17.23 -19.28
C LYS A 137 -5.92 16.24 -20.11
N ARG A 138 -4.61 16.10 -19.85
CA ARG A 138 -3.76 15.12 -20.55
C ARG A 138 -4.19 13.67 -20.30
N ARG A 139 -4.60 13.33 -19.08
CA ARG A 139 -5.12 11.98 -18.77
C ARG A 139 -6.41 11.69 -19.51
N ARG A 140 -7.31 12.67 -19.62
CA ARG A 140 -8.56 12.54 -20.37
C ARG A 140 -8.30 12.34 -21.86
N GLU A 141 -7.43 13.15 -22.46
CA GLU A 141 -7.05 13.02 -23.88
C GLU A 141 -6.38 11.67 -24.16
N ALA A 142 -5.50 11.20 -23.28
CA ALA A 142 -4.85 9.88 -23.43
C ALA A 142 -5.85 8.71 -23.29
N ALA A 143 -6.85 8.84 -22.42
CA ALA A 143 -7.92 7.85 -22.28
C ALA A 143 -8.79 7.81 -23.55
N GLU A 144 -9.20 8.96 -24.07
CA GLU A 144 -9.99 9.07 -25.30
C GLU A 144 -9.23 8.53 -26.53
N GLU A 145 -7.91 8.78 -26.62
CA GLU A 145 -7.09 8.22 -27.71
C GLU A 145 -6.93 6.70 -27.62
N ARG A 146 -6.75 6.16 -26.41
CA ARG A 146 -6.70 4.70 -26.19
C ARG A 146 -8.03 4.04 -26.57
N ASP A 147 -9.15 4.64 -26.18
CA ASP A 147 -10.47 4.12 -26.51
C ASP A 147 -10.76 4.20 -28.02
N ARG A 148 -10.30 5.26 -28.69
CA ARG A 148 -10.39 5.37 -30.16
C ARG A 148 -9.57 4.28 -30.86
N LYS A 149 -8.31 4.07 -30.45
CA LYS A 149 -7.45 3.02 -31.02
C LYS A 149 -8.04 1.62 -30.80
N ARG A 150 -8.65 1.36 -29.64
CA ARG A 150 -9.34 0.09 -29.38
C ARG A 150 -10.49 -0.14 -30.36
N ARG A 151 -11.34 0.87 -30.56
CA ARG A 151 -12.49 0.78 -31.50
C ARG A 151 -12.06 0.63 -32.96
N GLU A 152 -10.95 1.25 -33.37
CA GLU A 152 -10.40 1.09 -34.72
C GLU A 152 -9.82 -0.31 -34.95
N GLN A 153 -9.14 -0.88 -33.96
CA GLN A 153 -8.64 -2.26 -34.01
C GLN A 153 -9.77 -3.30 -34.03
N GLU A 154 -10.82 -3.10 -33.24
CA GLU A 154 -12.02 -3.96 -33.23
C GLU A 154 -12.74 -3.93 -34.60
N LYS A 155 -12.80 -2.77 -35.27
CA LYS A 155 -13.37 -2.66 -36.62
C LYS A 155 -12.50 -3.30 -37.72
N ALA A 156 -11.17 -3.28 -37.56
CA ALA A 156 -10.26 -3.92 -38.50
C ALA A 156 -10.28 -5.45 -38.39
N GLN A 157 -10.47 -6.00 -37.19
CA GLN A 157 -10.60 -7.45 -36.97
C GLN A 157 -11.95 -8.02 -37.42
N ASN A 158 -13.00 -7.21 -37.52
CA ASN A 158 -14.33 -7.61 -37.98
C ASN A 158 -14.58 -7.37 -39.48
N GLN A 159 -13.56 -7.09 -40.29
CA GLN A 159 -13.73 -7.14 -41.75
C GLN A 159 -13.73 -8.60 -42.22
N PRO A 160 -14.83 -9.10 -42.82
CA PRO A 160 -14.86 -10.46 -43.33
C PRO A 160 -13.89 -10.56 -44.50
N THR A 161 -12.87 -11.41 -44.36
CA THR A 161 -12.06 -11.89 -45.47
C THR A 161 -13.01 -12.51 -46.48
N ARG A 162 -13.11 -11.88 -47.65
CA ARG A 162 -13.87 -12.39 -48.80
C ARG A 162 -13.16 -13.59 -49.43
#